data_AF-A0A6P7X2K6-F1
#
_entry.id   AF-A0A6P7X2K6-F1
#
_cell.length_a   1.000
_cell.length_b   1.000
_cell.length_c   1.000
_cell.angle_alpha   90.00
_cell.angle_beta   90.00
_cell.angle_gamma   90.00
#
_symmetry.space_group_name_H-M   'P 1'
#
loop_
_entity.id
_entity.type
_entity.pdbx_description
1 polymer ?
#
loop_
_entity_poly.entity_id
_entity_poly.type
_entity_poly.pdbx_seq_one_letter_code
_entity_poly.pdbx_strand_id
1 'polypeptide(L)'
;MAEMAGLLERLEKAVIRLESALSNSSRAGFMDNVAVNGVGEGVAPCVEAFDLLLSGAVAEYVKNSKIIGGDTEVHAELVQSAFQMQRAFLMLASRCQEPQETDLAILLKPISDKIQEVQTFREKNRGSQLFNHLSAISESIPALGWITVSPKPGPYVKEMNDAATFYTNRVLKDYKNT
;
A
#
# COMPACT_ATOMS: atom_id res chain seq x y z
N MET A 1 -12.56 -43.95 -22.07
CA MET A 1 -11.16 -43.63 -21.73
C MET A 1 -10.49 -42.68 -22.73
N ALA A 2 -10.67 -42.84 -24.05
CA ALA A 2 -10.08 -41.94 -25.06
C ALA A 2 -10.57 -40.49 -24.98
N GLU A 3 -11.83 -40.27 -24.58
CA GLU A 3 -12.43 -38.94 -24.51
C GLU A 3 -11.86 -38.07 -23.37
N MET A 4 -11.55 -38.70 -22.23
CA MET A 4 -10.96 -38.01 -21.08
C MET A 4 -9.48 -37.64 -21.32
N ALA A 5 -8.75 -38.47 -22.06
CA ALA A 5 -7.39 -38.15 -22.51
C ALA A 5 -7.37 -36.95 -23.46
N GLY A 6 -8.33 -36.88 -24.40
CA GLY A 6 -8.47 -35.73 -25.29
C GLY A 6 -8.84 -34.43 -24.58
N LEU A 7 -9.59 -34.50 -23.47
CA LEU A 7 -9.88 -33.33 -22.63
C LEU A 7 -8.66 -32.85 -21.86
N LEU A 8 -7.86 -33.77 -21.30
CA LEU A 8 -6.62 -33.43 -20.59
C LEU A 8 -5.60 -32.76 -21.51
N GLU A 9 -5.42 -33.29 -22.72
CA GLU A 9 -4.48 -32.71 -23.69
C GLU A 9 -4.91 -31.29 -24.14
N ARG A 10 -6.22 -31.05 -24.26
CA ARG A 10 -6.75 -29.71 -24.57
C ARG A 10 -6.56 -28.73 -23.41
N LEU A 11 -6.71 -29.21 -22.18
CA LEU A 11 -6.51 -28.39 -20.99
C LEU A 11 -5.03 -28.01 -20.85
N GLU A 12 -4.13 -28.96 -21.03
CA GLU A 12 -2.68 -28.72 -20.98
C GLU A 12 -2.24 -27.72 -22.05
N LYS A 13 -2.76 -27.83 -23.28
CA LYS A 13 -2.53 -26.84 -24.35
C LYS A 13 -3.08 -25.45 -24.01
N ALA A 14 -4.22 -25.36 -23.32
CA ALA A 14 -4.79 -24.09 -22.90
C ALA A 14 -3.94 -23.42 -21.80
N VAL A 15 -3.45 -24.20 -20.84
CA VAL A 15 -2.59 -23.74 -19.74
C VAL A 15 -1.25 -23.23 -20.29
N ILE A 16 -0.59 -23.98 -21.17
CA ILE A 16 0.68 -23.56 -21.80
C ILE A 16 0.51 -22.23 -22.58
N ARG A 17 -0.62 -22.08 -23.29
CA ARG A 17 -0.92 -20.82 -24.00
C ARG A 17 -1.16 -19.66 -23.05
N LEU A 18 -1.81 -19.89 -21.92
CA LEU A 18 -2.04 -18.86 -20.91
C LEU A 18 -0.72 -18.45 -20.23
N GLU A 19 0.12 -19.42 -19.86
CA GLU A 19 1.44 -19.18 -19.27
C GLU A 19 2.37 -18.44 -20.23
N SER A 20 2.33 -18.78 -21.52
CA SER A 20 3.06 -18.06 -22.57
C SER A 20 2.51 -16.64 -22.79
N ALA A 21 1.19 -16.45 -22.73
CA ALA A 21 0.57 -15.13 -22.82
C ALA A 21 0.93 -14.25 -21.61
N LEU A 22 0.99 -14.81 -20.39
CA LEU A 22 1.39 -14.10 -19.18
C LEU A 22 2.90 -13.77 -19.17
N SER A 23 3.73 -14.68 -19.69
CA SER A 23 5.17 -14.46 -19.86
C SER A 23 5.50 -13.43 -20.96
N ASN A 24 4.63 -13.30 -21.97
CA ASN A 24 4.74 -12.25 -23.00
C ASN A 24 4.09 -10.93 -22.57
N SER A 25 3.03 -10.97 -21.75
CA SER A 25 2.34 -9.79 -21.21
C SER A 25 3.20 -9.01 -20.22
N SER A 26 4.24 -9.63 -19.63
CA SER A 26 5.26 -8.94 -18.84
C SER A 26 6.31 -8.20 -19.68
N ARG A 27 6.28 -8.27 -21.04
CA ARG A 27 7.19 -7.53 -21.92
C ARG A 27 6.55 -6.77 -23.09
N ALA A 28 5.33 -7.08 -23.50
CA ALA A 28 4.64 -6.31 -24.54
C ALA A 28 3.14 -6.64 -24.53
N GLY A 29 2.26 -5.65 -24.25
CA GLY A 29 0.85 -5.83 -24.60
C GLY A 29 -0.23 -5.21 -23.73
N PHE A 30 0.04 -4.13 -22.99
CA PHE A 30 -1.03 -3.27 -22.45
C PHE A 30 -0.80 -1.77 -22.78
N MET A 31 -0.17 -1.52 -23.92
CA MET A 31 -0.01 -0.19 -24.52
C MET A 31 -0.30 -0.29 -26.01
N ASP A 32 -1.57 -0.37 -26.38
CA ASP A 32 -1.99 0.24 -27.64
C ASP A 32 -3.45 0.71 -27.50
N ASN A 33 -3.68 1.97 -27.86
CA ASN A 33 -4.95 2.73 -27.80
C ASN A 33 -5.27 3.59 -26.56
N VAL A 34 -4.34 4.41 -26.07
CA VAL A 34 -4.62 5.84 -25.78
C VAL A 34 -3.35 6.65 -26.03
N ALA A 35 -3.14 7.09 -27.28
CA ALA A 35 -2.16 8.11 -27.60
C ALA A 35 -2.79 9.49 -27.35
N VAL A 36 -2.60 10.04 -26.15
CA VAL A 36 -2.68 11.48 -25.89
C VAL A 36 -1.51 11.88 -24.99
N ASN A 37 -0.55 12.57 -25.61
CA ASN A 37 0.48 13.44 -25.01
C ASN A 37 1.63 12.80 -24.21
N GLY A 38 2.67 12.35 -24.93
CA GLY A 38 4.04 12.85 -24.78
C GLY A 38 4.64 13.07 -23.37
N VAL A 39 4.51 12.12 -22.45
CA VAL A 39 5.34 12.07 -21.22
C VAL A 39 6.11 10.75 -21.25
N GLY A 40 7.45 10.84 -21.19
CA GLY A 40 8.35 9.70 -21.38
C GLY A 40 8.09 8.52 -20.45
N GLU A 41 8.52 7.33 -20.88
CA GLU A 41 8.38 6.01 -20.23
C GLU A 41 9.00 5.89 -18.82
N GLY A 42 9.35 7.00 -18.16
CA GLY A 42 9.88 7.06 -16.81
C GLY A 42 8.81 7.06 -15.71
N VAL A 43 9.27 6.87 -14.47
CA VAL A 43 8.46 7.08 -13.26
C VAL A 43 8.31 8.59 -13.07
N ALA A 44 7.11 9.07 -12.74
CA ALA A 44 6.88 10.49 -12.54
C ALA A 44 7.66 11.00 -11.31
N PRO A 45 8.17 12.25 -11.29
CA PRO A 45 8.97 12.77 -10.18
C PRO A 45 8.29 12.66 -8.80
N CYS A 46 6.97 12.81 -8.74
CA CYS A 46 6.21 12.64 -7.49
C CYS A 46 6.24 11.21 -6.96
N VAL A 47 6.29 10.21 -7.85
CA VAL A 47 6.41 8.81 -7.47
C VAL A 47 7.85 8.47 -7.09
N GLU A 48 8.85 8.99 -7.82
CA GLU A 48 10.26 8.84 -7.43
C GLU A 48 10.50 9.41 -6.02
N ALA A 49 9.94 10.58 -5.71
CA ALA A 49 10.00 11.16 -4.37
C ALA A 49 9.31 10.26 -3.32
N PHE A 50 8.19 9.63 -3.66
CA PHE A 50 7.52 8.67 -2.77
C PHE A 50 8.35 7.39 -2.58
N ASP A 51 9.08 6.95 -3.60
CA ASP A 51 9.98 5.79 -3.52
C ASP A 51 11.14 6.01 -2.56
N LEU A 52 11.60 7.26 -2.41
CA LEU A 52 12.57 7.63 -1.37
C LEU A 52 11.99 7.49 0.05
N LEU A 53 10.70 7.76 0.24
CA LEU A 53 10.04 7.51 1.54
C LEU A 53 9.93 6.01 1.83
N LEU A 54 9.57 5.22 0.81
CA LEU A 54 9.46 3.76 0.90
C LEU A 54 10.79 3.09 1.25
N SER A 55 11.85 3.46 0.53
CA SER A 55 13.19 2.90 0.69
C SER A 55 13.97 3.49 1.87
N GLY A 56 13.55 4.65 2.37
CA GLY A 56 14.09 5.31 3.56
C GLY A 56 13.27 4.99 4.80
N ALA A 57 12.48 5.97 5.25
CA ALA A 57 11.80 5.95 6.55
C ALA A 57 10.87 4.73 6.74
N VAL A 58 10.14 4.31 5.70
CA VAL A 58 9.24 3.14 5.81
C VAL A 58 10.05 1.84 5.93
N ALA A 59 11.12 1.68 5.16
CA ALA A 59 12.00 0.52 5.26
C ALA A 59 12.68 0.42 6.63
N GLU A 60 13.14 1.55 7.18
CA GLU A 60 13.71 1.61 8.52
C GLU A 60 12.66 1.26 9.60
N TYR A 61 11.46 1.81 9.50
CA TYR A 61 10.34 1.46 10.37
C TYR A 61 10.04 -0.05 10.35
N VAL A 62 9.89 -0.65 9.16
CA VAL A 62 9.63 -2.09 9.03
C VAL A 62 10.76 -2.92 9.62
N LYS A 63 12.02 -2.54 9.36
CA LYS A 63 13.18 -3.20 9.94
C LYS A 63 13.15 -3.16 11.46
N ASN A 64 12.90 -2.00 12.06
CA ASN A 64 12.86 -1.85 13.51
C ASN A 64 11.68 -2.60 14.14
N SER A 65 10.53 -2.61 13.47
CA SER A 65 9.37 -3.41 13.88
C SER A 65 9.65 -4.91 13.90
N LYS A 66 10.43 -5.41 12.94
CA LYS A 66 10.90 -6.81 12.92
C LYS A 66 11.85 -7.14 14.06
N ILE A 67 12.70 -6.19 14.46
CA ILE A 67 13.59 -6.37 15.62
C ILE A 67 12.78 -6.46 16.91
N ILE A 68 11.72 -5.67 17.05
CA ILE A 68 10.79 -5.74 18.20
C ILE A 68 9.99 -7.06 18.17
N GLY A 69 9.54 -7.47 16.98
CA GLY A 69 8.80 -8.70 16.77
C GLY A 69 7.34 -8.65 17.25
N GLY A 70 6.70 -9.82 17.28
CA GLY A 70 5.33 -10.01 17.76
C GLY A 70 4.31 -9.16 16.98
N ASP A 71 3.37 -8.54 17.69
CA ASP A 71 2.32 -7.73 17.07
C ASP A 71 2.87 -6.54 16.28
N THR A 72 4.04 -6.00 16.65
CA THR A 72 4.61 -4.83 15.98
C THR A 72 5.16 -5.19 14.60
N GLU A 73 5.75 -6.38 14.45
CA GLU A 73 6.20 -6.90 13.16
C GLU A 73 5.01 -7.08 12.20
N VAL A 74 3.98 -7.80 12.64
CA VAL A 74 2.77 -8.04 11.84
C VAL A 74 2.11 -6.73 11.44
N HIS A 75 1.99 -5.79 12.39
CA HIS A 75 1.37 -4.48 12.11
C HIS A 75 2.17 -3.68 11.09
N ALA A 76 3.49 -3.75 11.11
CA ALA A 76 4.35 -3.04 10.16
C ALA A 76 4.25 -3.59 8.73
N GLU A 77 4.00 -4.90 8.56
CA GLU A 77 3.74 -5.49 7.24
C GLU A 77 2.43 -4.98 6.63
N LEU A 78 1.40 -4.79 7.46
CA LEU A 78 0.14 -4.17 7.04
C LEU A 78 0.35 -2.71 6.61
N VAL A 79 1.13 -1.94 7.38
CA VAL A 79 1.49 -0.56 7.03
C VAL A 79 2.29 -0.51 5.73
N GLN A 80 3.29 -1.38 5.56
CA GLN A 80 4.07 -1.45 4.31
C GLN A 80 3.17 -1.72 3.11
N SER A 81 2.20 -2.63 3.26
CA SER A 81 1.20 -2.92 2.22
C SER A 81 0.34 -1.70 1.90
N ALA A 82 -0.08 -0.92 2.90
CA ALA A 82 -0.84 0.32 2.71
C ALA A 82 -0.04 1.37 1.91
N PHE A 83 1.25 1.55 2.26
CA PHE A 83 2.15 2.44 1.54
C PHE A 83 2.39 1.99 0.08
N GLN A 84 2.46 0.68 -0.17
CA GLN A 84 2.55 0.14 -1.53
C GLN A 84 1.27 0.43 -2.35
N MET A 85 0.09 0.33 -1.74
CA MET A 85 -1.16 0.72 -2.40
C MET A 85 -1.20 2.21 -2.71
N GLN A 86 -0.72 3.06 -1.79
CA GLN A 86 -0.59 4.49 -2.03
C GLN A 86 0.31 4.79 -3.24
N ARG A 87 1.47 4.12 -3.33
CA ARG A 87 2.39 4.24 -4.47
C ARG A 87 1.72 3.87 -5.78
N ALA A 88 0.97 2.77 -5.80
CA ALA A 88 0.24 2.31 -6.99
C ALA A 88 -0.80 3.36 -7.44
N PHE A 89 -1.51 3.98 -6.50
CA PHE A 89 -2.43 5.07 -6.80
C PHE A 89 -1.70 6.32 -7.33
N LEU A 90 -0.57 6.72 -6.73
CA LEU A 90 0.21 7.86 -7.21
C LEU A 90 0.75 7.65 -8.64
N MET A 91 1.13 6.41 -8.97
CA MET A 91 1.49 6.04 -10.34
C MET A 91 0.33 6.24 -11.31
N LEU A 92 -0.87 5.80 -10.95
CA LEU A 92 -2.08 6.01 -11.76
C LEU A 92 -2.38 7.51 -11.91
N ALA A 93 -2.41 8.24 -10.81
CA ALA A 93 -2.68 9.68 -10.78
C ALA A 93 -1.67 10.49 -11.61
N SER A 94 -0.42 10.03 -11.71
CA SER A 94 0.59 10.71 -12.53
C SER A 94 0.36 10.60 -14.05
N ARG A 95 -0.50 9.69 -14.48
CA ARG A 95 -0.75 9.35 -15.90
C ARG A 95 -2.19 9.61 -16.34
N CYS A 96 -3.06 9.95 -15.41
CA CYS A 96 -4.49 10.10 -15.65
C CYS A 96 -4.98 11.47 -15.21
N GLN A 97 -6.03 11.96 -15.87
CA GLN A 97 -6.79 13.09 -15.35
C GLN A 97 -7.62 12.65 -14.15
N GLU A 98 -8.02 13.63 -13.32
CA GLU A 98 -8.92 13.38 -12.21
C GLU A 98 -10.24 12.78 -12.73
N PRO A 99 -10.63 11.60 -12.26
CA PRO A 99 -11.84 10.93 -12.73
C PRO A 99 -13.09 11.51 -12.03
N GLN A 100 -14.28 11.06 -12.44
CA GLN A 100 -15.51 11.39 -11.70
C GLN A 100 -15.49 10.80 -10.29
N GLU A 101 -16.24 11.41 -9.37
CA GLU A 101 -16.24 11.05 -7.94
C GLU A 101 -16.54 9.56 -7.70
N THR A 102 -17.45 8.96 -8.47
CA THR A 102 -17.78 7.53 -8.37
C THR A 102 -16.61 6.63 -8.72
N ASP A 103 -15.87 6.97 -9.77
CA ASP A 103 -14.70 6.20 -10.21
C ASP A 103 -13.52 6.43 -9.25
N LEU A 104 -13.37 7.66 -8.74
CA LEU A 104 -12.37 7.98 -7.73
C LEU A 104 -12.56 7.14 -6.46
N ALA A 105 -13.80 6.99 -5.98
CA ALA A 105 -14.10 6.16 -4.82
C ALA A 105 -13.69 4.69 -5.03
N ILE A 106 -13.89 4.15 -6.24
CA ILE A 106 -13.46 2.79 -6.61
C ILE A 106 -11.93 2.69 -6.58
N LEU A 107 -11.23 3.68 -7.14
CA LEU A 107 -9.76 3.71 -7.18
C LEU A 107 -9.12 3.88 -5.80
N LEU A 108 -9.79 4.56 -4.86
CA LEU A 108 -9.34 4.76 -3.49
C LEU A 108 -9.63 3.57 -2.56
N LYS A 109 -10.58 2.71 -2.94
CA LYS A 109 -11.02 1.57 -2.10
C LYS A 109 -9.86 0.69 -1.61
N PRO A 110 -8.87 0.29 -2.43
CA PRO A 110 -7.74 -0.52 -1.95
C PRO A 110 -6.93 0.13 -0.83
N ILE A 111 -6.75 1.46 -0.88
CA ILE A 111 -6.03 2.21 0.17
C ILE A 111 -6.89 2.28 1.43
N SER A 112 -8.18 2.60 1.28
CA SER A 112 -9.13 2.65 2.39
C SER A 112 -9.22 1.30 3.12
N ASP A 113 -9.24 0.19 2.38
CA ASP A 113 -9.25 -1.16 2.96
C ASP A 113 -7.98 -1.47 3.75
N LYS A 114 -6.81 -1.04 3.26
CA LYS A 114 -5.55 -1.21 3.97
C LYS A 114 -5.45 -0.34 5.23
N ILE A 115 -5.94 0.90 5.17
CA ILE A 115 -6.06 1.76 6.36
C ILE A 115 -6.94 1.07 7.42
N GLN A 116 -8.11 0.56 7.02
CA GLN A 116 -9.03 -0.12 7.91
C GLN A 116 -8.42 -1.42 8.48
N GLU A 117 -7.69 -2.19 7.68
CA GLU A 117 -7.00 -3.40 8.11
C GLU A 117 -5.98 -3.09 9.23
N VAL A 118 -5.18 -2.04 9.07
CA VAL A 118 -4.22 -1.56 10.08
C VAL A 118 -4.94 -1.15 11.36
N GLN A 119 -6.06 -0.43 11.26
CA GLN A 119 -6.83 0.01 12.43
C GLN A 119 -7.47 -1.18 13.18
N THR A 120 -8.14 -2.06 12.44
CA THR A 120 -8.80 -3.24 12.98
C THR A 120 -7.81 -4.23 13.60
N PHE A 121 -6.57 -4.31 13.10
CA PHE A 121 -5.53 -5.12 13.74
C PHE A 121 -5.32 -4.68 15.20
N ARG A 122 -5.20 -3.38 15.46
CA ARG A 122 -5.05 -2.85 16.82
C ARG A 122 -6.30 -3.10 17.67
N GLU A 123 -7.50 -2.95 17.09
CA GLU A 123 -8.78 -3.18 17.80
C GLU A 123 -8.96 -4.64 18.25
N LYS A 124 -8.47 -5.60 17.44
CA LYS A 124 -8.49 -7.03 17.77
C LYS A 124 -7.43 -7.42 18.80
N ASN A 125 -6.35 -6.64 18.91
CA ASN A 125 -5.21 -6.92 19.80
C ASN A 125 -5.16 -5.96 21.01
N ARG A 126 -6.31 -5.68 21.64
CA ARG A 126 -6.41 -4.78 22.81
C ARG A 126 -5.64 -5.25 24.05
N GLY A 127 -5.35 -6.55 24.14
CA GLY A 127 -4.54 -7.14 25.21
C GLY A 127 -3.04 -7.15 24.94
N SER A 128 -2.58 -6.59 23.81
CA SER A 128 -1.16 -6.58 23.44
C SER A 128 -0.31 -5.84 24.46
N GLN A 129 0.87 -6.37 24.79
CA GLN A 129 1.87 -5.64 25.57
C GLN A 129 2.47 -4.47 24.78
N LEU A 130 2.34 -4.50 23.45
CA LEU A 130 2.82 -3.47 22.53
C LEU A 130 1.68 -2.51 22.13
N PHE A 131 0.59 -2.44 22.90
CA PHE A 131 -0.61 -1.69 22.53
C PHE A 131 -0.37 -0.20 22.27
N ASN A 132 0.59 0.45 22.94
CA ASN A 132 0.95 1.84 22.65
C ASN A 132 1.64 1.96 21.26
N HIS A 133 2.43 0.97 20.84
CA HIS A 133 3.00 0.93 19.48
C HIS A 133 1.88 0.78 18.44
N LEU A 134 0.98 -0.18 18.66
CA LEU A 134 -0.15 -0.41 17.76
C LEU A 134 -1.06 0.83 17.68
N SER A 135 -1.30 1.51 18.81
CA SER A 135 -2.13 2.72 18.86
C SER A 135 -1.48 3.90 18.14
N ALA A 136 -0.16 4.09 18.27
CA ALA A 136 0.55 5.14 17.53
C ALA A 136 0.32 5.03 16.02
N ILE A 137 0.31 3.80 15.50
CA ILE A 137 0.10 3.52 14.09
C ILE A 137 -1.40 3.57 13.72
N SER A 138 -2.30 2.95 14.49
CA SER A 138 -3.73 2.92 14.13
C SER A 138 -4.38 4.30 14.11
N GLU A 139 -3.96 5.19 15.02
CA GLU A 139 -4.50 6.55 15.09
C GLU A 139 -3.87 7.50 14.05
N SER A 140 -2.78 7.11 13.39
CA SER A 140 -2.07 7.96 12.42
C SER A 140 -2.06 7.44 10.99
N ILE A 141 -2.33 6.15 10.76
CA ILE A 141 -2.43 5.57 9.42
C ILE A 141 -3.45 6.25 8.50
N PRO A 142 -4.54 6.91 8.99
CA PRO A 142 -5.40 7.72 8.12
C PRO A 142 -4.65 8.84 7.38
N ALA A 143 -3.43 9.20 7.79
CA ALA A 143 -2.56 10.12 7.04
C ALA A 143 -2.43 9.76 5.56
N LEU A 144 -2.48 8.47 5.18
CA LEU A 144 -2.45 8.04 3.78
C LEU A 144 -3.65 8.55 2.97
N GLY A 145 -4.77 8.87 3.63
CA GLY A 145 -5.94 9.52 3.04
C GLY A 145 -5.72 10.97 2.58
N TRP A 146 -4.52 11.55 2.76
CA TRP A 146 -4.21 12.93 2.35
C TRP A 146 -4.52 13.22 0.86
N ILE A 147 -4.49 12.19 0.02
CA ILE A 147 -4.82 12.27 -1.41
C ILE A 147 -6.25 12.69 -1.70
N THR A 148 -7.16 12.61 -0.72
CA THR A 148 -8.54 13.09 -0.83
C THR A 148 -8.76 14.43 -0.13
N VAL A 149 -7.70 15.05 0.39
CA VAL A 149 -7.78 16.27 1.20
C VAL A 149 -7.37 17.48 0.39
N SER A 150 -8.33 18.37 0.14
CA SER A 150 -8.13 19.66 -0.52
C SER A 150 -8.76 20.78 0.31
N PRO A 151 -8.14 21.97 0.40
CA PRO A 151 -6.90 22.39 -0.24
C PRO A 151 -5.64 22.18 0.63
N LYS A 152 -5.77 21.58 1.83
CA LYS A 152 -4.71 21.54 2.85
C LYS A 152 -4.29 20.12 3.27
N PRO A 153 -3.70 19.31 2.37
CA PRO A 153 -3.28 17.95 2.71
C PRO A 153 -2.12 17.91 3.73
N GLY A 154 -1.21 18.89 3.70
CA GLY A 154 -0.07 18.96 4.63
C GLY A 154 -0.50 19.09 6.10
N PRO A 155 -1.35 20.10 6.46
CA PRO A 155 -1.91 20.21 7.81
C PRO A 155 -2.66 18.96 8.27
N TYR A 156 -3.39 18.28 7.39
CA TYR A 156 -4.05 17.02 7.71
C TYR A 156 -3.06 15.93 8.13
N VAL A 157 -1.99 15.72 7.35
CA VAL A 157 -0.94 14.75 7.71
C VAL A 157 -0.27 15.12 9.04
N LYS A 158 -0.10 16.43 9.31
CA LYS A 158 0.45 16.90 10.59
C LYS A 158 -0.44 16.49 11.77
N GLU A 159 -1.75 16.66 11.67
CA GLU A 159 -2.69 16.26 12.74
C GLU A 159 -2.61 14.75 13.02
N MET A 160 -2.49 13.92 11.98
CA MET A 160 -2.29 12.47 12.15
C MET A 160 -0.95 12.14 12.81
N ASN A 161 0.12 12.89 12.48
CA ASN A 161 1.41 12.74 13.15
C ASN A 161 1.37 13.19 14.63
N ASP A 162 0.61 14.24 14.94
CA ASP A 162 0.40 14.68 16.33
C ASP A 162 -0.33 13.59 17.14
N ALA A 163 -1.31 12.90 16.53
CA ALA A 163 -1.97 11.72 17.11
C ALA A 163 -0.99 10.56 17.35
N ALA A 164 -0.09 10.26 16.39
CA ALA A 164 0.98 9.27 16.59
C ALA A 164 1.86 9.65 17.79
N THR A 165 2.26 10.92 17.87
CA THR A 165 3.18 11.46 18.87
C THR A 165 2.67 11.27 20.29
N PHE A 166 1.35 11.37 20.50
CA PHE A 166 0.73 11.10 21.80
C PHE A 166 1.06 9.69 22.33
N TYR A 167 1.02 8.68 21.47
CA TYR A 167 1.31 7.30 21.85
C TYR A 167 2.80 6.97 21.80
N THR A 168 3.56 7.50 20.84
CA THR A 168 5.02 7.27 20.80
C THR A 168 5.72 7.90 21.99
N ASN A 169 5.25 9.03 22.53
CA ASN A 169 5.76 9.57 23.79
C ASN A 169 5.59 8.61 24.98
N ARG A 170 4.52 7.80 24.99
CA ARG A 170 4.32 6.75 26.01
C ARG A 170 5.30 5.61 25.80
N VAL A 171 5.49 5.17 24.56
CA VAL A 171 6.53 4.19 24.20
C VAL A 171 7.90 4.68 24.65
N LEU A 172 8.28 5.91 24.32
CA LEU A 172 9.55 6.49 24.76
C LEU A 172 9.65 6.49 26.28
N LYS A 173 8.60 6.89 27.01
CA LYS A 173 8.60 6.85 28.47
C LYS A 173 8.82 5.43 29.02
N ASP A 174 8.17 4.43 28.42
CA ASP A 174 8.18 3.05 28.90
C ASP A 174 9.53 2.34 28.61
N TYR A 175 10.18 2.68 27.49
CA TYR A 175 11.38 1.97 27.00
C TYR A 175 12.69 2.78 27.07
N LYS A 176 12.67 4.07 27.43
CA LYS A 176 13.87 4.94 27.42
C LYS A 176 15.08 4.41 28.22
N ASN A 177 14.83 3.64 29.28
CA ASN A 177 15.87 3.10 30.16
C ASN A 177 16.00 1.57 30.07
N THR A 178 15.43 0.97 29.03
CA THR A 178 15.53 -0.47 28.75
C THR A 178 16.60 -0.71 27.71
#